data_AF-A0A353Y962-F1
#
_entry.id   AF-A0A353Y962-F1
#
_cell.length_a   1.000
_cell.length_b   1.000
_cell.length_c   1.000
_cell.angle_alpha   90.00
_cell.angle_beta   90.00
_cell.angle_gamma   90.00
#
_symmetry.space_group_name_H-M   'P 1'
#
loop_
_entity.id
_entity.type
_entity.pdbx_description
1 polymer ?
#
loop_
_entity_poly.entity_id
_entity_poly.type
_entity_poly.pdbx_seq_one_letter_code
_entity_poly.pdbx_strand_id
1 'polypeptide(L)'
;MTTTHLLYLHGFRSSPQSTKARLVQQRVAQQHPRVTLWCPQLPPSPRQAMADAMRGIAGWPREHMAVMGSSLGGYYATWIAEQTGCRAVLLNPAVHAARDLAGQVGVHPSWHEP
;
A
#
# COMPACT_ATOMS: atom_id res chain seq x y z
N MET A 1 -14.56 -13.19 -10.00
CA MET A 1 -13.11 -13.43 -10.13
C MET A 1 -12.47 -13.47 -8.76
N THR A 2 -11.57 -14.43 -8.54
CA THR A 2 -10.86 -14.65 -7.26
C THR A 2 -9.55 -13.88 -7.26
N THR A 3 -9.24 -13.20 -6.16
CA THR A 3 -7.96 -12.49 -5.98
C THR A 3 -6.83 -13.49 -5.75
N THR A 4 -5.77 -13.40 -6.55
CA THR A 4 -4.54 -14.21 -6.42
C THR A 4 -3.33 -13.36 -6.03
N HIS A 5 -3.39 -12.04 -6.23
CA HIS A 5 -2.32 -11.11 -5.86
C HIS A 5 -2.86 -9.95 -5.02
N LEU A 6 -2.19 -9.63 -3.92
CA LEU A 6 -2.58 -8.54 -3.03
C LEU A 6 -1.39 -7.62 -2.78
N LEU A 7 -1.52 -6.35 -3.15
CA LEU A 7 -0.57 -5.29 -2.80
C LEU A 7 -1.08 -4.58 -1.54
N TYR A 8 -0.27 -4.51 -0.49
CA TYR A 8 -0.56 -3.70 0.70
C TYR A 8 0.35 -2.47 0.78
N LEU A 9 -0.25 -1.29 0.94
CA LEU A 9 0.43 0.00 1.06
C LEU A 9 0.26 0.57 2.47
N HIS A 10 1.37 0.81 3.16
CA HIS A 10 1.37 1.40 4.50
C HIS A 10 1.19 2.93 4.47
N GLY A 11 0.90 3.51 5.63
CA GLY A 11 0.72 4.95 5.79
C GLY A 11 2.04 5.74 5.85
N PHE A 12 1.92 7.04 6.08
CA PHE A 12 3.05 7.98 6.19
C PHE A 12 4.04 7.55 7.28
N ARG A 13 5.36 7.61 7.00
CA ARG A 13 6.46 7.22 7.91
C ARG A 13 6.34 5.82 8.52
N SER A 14 5.52 4.96 7.92
CA SER A 14 5.30 3.58 8.36
C SER A 14 6.17 2.62 7.54
N SER A 15 5.95 1.31 7.73
CA SER A 15 6.73 0.28 7.07
C SER A 15 5.94 -1.03 6.92
N PRO A 16 6.49 -2.01 6.17
CA PRO A 16 5.96 -3.38 6.13
C PRO A 16 5.90 -4.09 7.49
N GLN A 17 6.60 -3.56 8.51
CA GLN A 17 6.61 -4.10 9.87
C GLN A 17 5.56 -3.46 10.79
N SER A 18 4.77 -2.49 10.31
CA SER A 18 3.68 -1.90 11.10
C SER A 18 2.67 -2.95 11.58
N THR A 19 2.03 -2.71 12.72
CA THR A 19 1.05 -3.66 13.31
C THR A 19 -0.02 -4.08 12.30
N LYS A 20 -0.56 -3.13 11.52
CA LYS A 20 -1.56 -3.42 10.49
C LYS A 20 -1.00 -4.29 9.36
N ALA A 21 0.21 -3.98 8.87
CA ALA A 21 0.86 -4.77 7.82
C ALA A 21 1.12 -6.20 8.29
N ARG A 22 1.62 -6.39 9.52
CA ARG A 22 1.86 -7.71 10.11
C ARG A 22 0.57 -8.50 10.30
N LEU A 23 -0.51 -7.86 10.77
CA LEU A 23 -1.82 -8.51 10.88
C LEU A 23 -2.35 -8.97 9.53
N VAL A 24 -2.23 -8.13 8.49
CA VAL A 24 -2.61 -8.51 7.12
C VAL A 24 -1.77 -9.69 6.63
N GLN A 25 -0.44 -9.63 6.79
CA GLN A 25 0.48 -10.71 6.39
C GLN A 25 0.14 -12.03 7.07
N GLN A 26 -0.05 -12.03 8.40
CA GLN A 26 -0.42 -13.21 9.17
C GLN A 26 -1.76 -13.77 8.71
N ARG A 27 -2.76 -12.91 8.54
CA ARG A 27 -4.11 -13.31 8.13
C ARG A 27 -4.11 -13.94 6.74
N VAL A 28 -3.40 -13.34 5.77
CA VAL A 28 -3.30 -13.86 4.41
C VAL A 28 -2.53 -15.17 4.40
N ALA A 29 -1.41 -15.28 5.12
CA ALA A 29 -0.65 -16.52 5.21
C ALA A 29 -1.46 -17.68 5.80
N GLN A 30 -2.28 -17.40 6.83
CA GLN A 30 -3.08 -18.43 7.51
C GLN A 30 -4.32 -18.85 6.70
N GLN A 31 -5.04 -17.89 6.11
CA GLN A 31 -6.36 -18.16 5.50
C GLN A 31 -6.32 -18.25 3.97
N HIS A 32 -5.32 -17.64 3.34
CA HIS A 32 -5.19 -17.54 1.89
C HIS A 32 -3.73 -17.77 1.43
N PRO A 33 -3.10 -18.91 1.78
CA PRO A 33 -1.68 -19.17 1.51
C PRO A 33 -1.28 -19.17 0.02
N ARG A 34 -2.26 -19.27 -0.89
CA ARG A 34 -2.05 -19.21 -2.34
C ARG A 34 -2.05 -17.78 -2.90
N VAL A 35 -2.36 -16.78 -2.07
CA VAL A 35 -2.32 -15.37 -2.49
C VAL A 35 -0.89 -14.86 -2.40
N THR A 36 -0.37 -14.35 -3.52
CA THR A 36 0.89 -13.61 -3.54
C THR A 36 0.65 -12.26 -2.88
N LEU A 37 1.08 -12.13 -1.62
CA LEU A 37 1.04 -10.87 -0.89
C LEU A 37 2.37 -10.12 -1.07
N TRP A 38 2.28 -8.85 -1.44
CA TRP A 38 3.43 -7.95 -1.45
C TRP A 38 3.16 -6.71 -0.58
N CYS A 39 4.07 -6.46 0.36
CA CYS A 39 4.05 -5.30 1.25
C CYS A 39 5.39 -4.56 1.09
N PRO A 40 5.58 -3.71 0.07
CA PRO A 40 6.84 -3.00 -0.12
C PRO A 40 7.06 -1.93 0.95
N GLN A 41 8.33 -1.65 1.24
CA GLN A 41 8.70 -0.39 1.86
C GLN A 41 8.47 0.73 0.85
N LEU A 42 7.73 1.77 1.25
CA LEU A 42 7.52 2.94 0.42
C LEU A 42 8.56 4.02 0.76
N PRO A 43 9.24 4.62 -0.24
CA PRO A 43 10.09 5.76 -0.02
C PRO A 43 9.26 7.01 0.36
N PRO A 44 9.87 8.01 1.01
CA PRO A 44 9.15 9.24 1.40
C PRO A 44 8.58 10.01 0.20
N SER A 45 9.24 9.95 -0.96
CA SER A 45 8.79 10.62 -2.19
C SER A 45 7.55 9.92 -2.76
N PRO A 46 6.37 10.59 -2.83
CA PRO A 46 5.16 9.99 -3.38
C PRO A 46 5.32 9.54 -4.83
N ARG A 47 6.01 10.35 -5.65
CA ARG A 47 6.29 10.04 -7.06
C ARG A 47 7.12 8.77 -7.19
N GLN A 48 8.17 8.65 -6.38
CA GLN A 48 9.03 7.47 -6.39
C GLN A 48 8.27 6.24 -5.88
N ALA A 49 7.51 6.38 -4.79
CA ALA A 49 6.72 5.30 -4.22
C ALA A 49 5.74 4.71 -5.24
N MET A 50 5.05 5.56 -6.00
CA MET A 50 4.10 5.10 -7.02
C MET A 50 4.81 4.50 -8.23
N ALA A 51 5.94 5.08 -8.67
CA ALA A 51 6.73 4.50 -9.75
C ALA A 51 7.26 3.10 -9.40
N ASP A 52 7.75 2.91 -8.18
CA ASP A 52 8.29 1.62 -7.72
C ASP A 52 7.17 0.60 -7.49
N ALA A 53 6.04 1.02 -6.91
CA ALA A 53 4.86 0.17 -6.76
C ALA A 53 4.33 -0.33 -8.12
N MET A 54 4.13 0.58 -9.09
CA MET A 54 3.65 0.22 -10.43
C MET A 54 4.61 -0.71 -11.16
N ARG A 55 5.93 -0.51 -11.00
CA ARG A 55 6.94 -1.40 -11.58
C ARG A 55 6.87 -2.80 -10.95
N GLY A 56 6.75 -2.89 -9.63
CA GLY A 56 6.67 -4.18 -8.95
C GLY A 56 5.41 -4.99 -9.26
N ILE A 57 4.29 -4.31 -9.55
CA ILE A 57 3.05 -4.98 -10.01
C ILE A 57 2.91 -5.05 -11.53
N ALA A 58 3.95 -4.73 -12.32
CA ALA A 58 3.83 -4.64 -13.77
C ALA A 58 3.37 -5.96 -14.41
N GLY A 59 3.87 -7.09 -13.90
CA GLY A 59 3.52 -8.44 -14.36
C GLY A 59 2.32 -9.09 -13.66
N TRP A 60 1.61 -8.37 -12.78
CA TRP A 60 0.49 -8.96 -12.04
C TRP A 60 -0.78 -9.03 -12.90
N PRO A 61 -1.58 -10.11 -12.77
CA PRO A 61 -2.84 -10.24 -13.50
C PRO A 61 -3.87 -9.23 -12.97
N ARG A 62 -4.20 -8.20 -13.78
CA ARG A 62 -5.05 -7.07 -13.36
C ARG A 62 -6.43 -7.50 -12.82
N GLU A 63 -7.05 -8.47 -13.48
CA GLU A 63 -8.37 -9.02 -13.11
C GLU A 63 -8.35 -9.84 -11.82
N HIS A 64 -7.18 -10.33 -11.43
CA HIS A 64 -6.98 -11.19 -10.26
C HIS A 64 -6.15 -10.52 -9.17
N MET A 65 -5.84 -9.23 -9.29
CA MET A 65 -5.14 -8.48 -8.26
C MET A 65 -6.09 -7.57 -7.48
N ALA A 66 -5.66 -7.22 -6.28
CA ALA A 66 -6.27 -6.16 -5.49
C ALA A 66 -5.17 -5.33 -4.81
N VAL A 67 -5.53 -4.11 -4.46
CA VAL A 67 -4.69 -3.21 -3.66
C VAL A 67 -5.40 -2.86 -2.35
N MET A 68 -4.66 -2.90 -1.25
CA MET A 68 -5.11 -2.51 0.08
C MET A 68 -4.23 -1.40 0.60
N GLY A 69 -4.82 -0.37 1.22
CA GLY A 69 -4.06 0.75 1.76
C GLY A 69 -4.64 1.27 3.06
N SER A 70 -3.78 1.70 3.98
CA SER A 70 -4.21 2.35 5.23
C SER A 70 -3.65 3.75 5.40
N SER A 71 -4.47 4.69 5.89
CA SER A 71 -4.10 6.11 6.03
C SER A 71 -3.60 6.67 4.68
N LEU A 72 -2.39 7.22 4.59
CA LEU A 72 -1.78 7.65 3.32
C LEU A 72 -1.69 6.51 2.30
N GLY A 73 -1.47 5.27 2.73
CA GLY A 73 -1.48 4.12 1.83
C GLY A 73 -2.83 3.91 1.16
N GLY A 74 -3.93 4.34 1.79
CA GLY A 74 -5.27 4.33 1.20
C GLY A 74 -5.42 5.33 0.05
N TYR A 75 -4.78 6.50 0.14
CA TYR A 75 -4.70 7.45 -0.97
C TYR A 75 -3.99 6.81 -2.18
N TYR A 76 -2.83 6.20 -1.92
CA TYR A 76 -2.08 5.50 -2.96
C TYR A 76 -2.80 4.29 -3.53
N ALA A 77 -3.52 3.53 -2.70
CA ALA A 77 -4.31 2.39 -3.13
C ALA A 77 -5.44 2.82 -4.08
N THR A 78 -6.07 3.97 -3.82
CA THR A 78 -7.07 4.56 -4.71
C THR A 78 -6.46 4.88 -6.07
N TRP A 79 -5.31 5.57 -6.08
CA TRP A 79 -4.61 5.90 -7.33
C TRP A 79 -4.21 4.65 -8.13
N ILE A 80 -3.64 3.62 -7.49
CA ILE A 80 -3.28 2.36 -8.18
C ILE A 80 -4.52 1.66 -8.75
N ALA A 81 -5.64 1.65 -8.01
CA ALA A 81 -6.88 1.04 -8.48
C ALA A 81 -7.40 1.74 -9.73
N GLU A 82 -7.34 3.08 -9.79
CA GLU A 82 -7.68 3.85 -11.00
C GLU A 82 -6.76 3.51 -12.18
N GLN A 83 -5.45 3.36 -11.96
CA GLN A 83 -4.50 3.03 -13.03
C GLN A 83 -4.66 1.60 -13.57
N THR A 84 -5.15 0.67 -12.75
CA THR A 84 -5.13 -0.77 -13.05
C THR A 84 -6.50 -1.39 -13.27
N GLY A 85 -7.57 -0.70 -12.89
CA GLY A 85 -8.93 -1.24 -12.84
C GLY A 85 -9.15 -2.32 -11.77
N CYS A 86 -8.19 -2.53 -10.87
CA CYS A 86 -8.28 -3.59 -9.86
C CYS A 86 -9.14 -3.18 -8.65
N ARG A 87 -9.49 -4.15 -7.81
CA ARG A 87 -10.27 -3.90 -6.59
C ARG A 87 -9.41 -3.21 -5.52
N ALA A 88 -10.00 -2.26 -4.80
CA ALA A 88 -9.35 -1.56 -3.70
C ALA A 88 -10.02 -1.84 -2.35
N VAL A 89 -9.21 -1.94 -1.29
CA VAL A 89 -9.66 -1.92 0.11
C VAL A 89 -8.97 -0.77 0.84
N LEU A 90 -9.76 0.15 1.40
CA LEU A 90 -9.26 1.37 2.03
C LEU A 90 -9.52 1.34 3.54
N LEU A 91 -8.45 1.36 4.34
CA LEU A 91 -8.51 1.30 5.81
C LEU A 91 -8.25 2.68 6.41
N ASN A 92 -9.31 3.41 6.74
CA ASN A 92 -9.26 4.80 7.21
C ASN A 92 -8.35 5.67 6.32
N PRO A 93 -8.68 5.82 5.01
CA PRO A 93 -7.80 6.48 4.05
C PRO A 93 -7.67 7.98 4.31
N ALA A 94 -6.51 8.54 3.98
CA ALA A 94 -6.35 9.99 3.85
C ALA A 94 -6.93 10.43 2.50
N VAL A 95 -8.02 11.18 2.48
CA VAL A 95 -8.69 11.60 1.22
C VAL A 95 -8.02 12.86 0.64
N HIS A 96 -7.53 13.76 1.49
CA HIS A 96 -6.88 15.01 1.08
C HIS A 96 -5.40 15.04 1.47
N ALA A 97 -4.66 13.98 1.08
CA ALA A 97 -3.29 13.76 1.52
C ALA A 97 -2.35 14.96 1.31
N ALA A 98 -2.44 15.66 0.17
CA ALA A 98 -1.61 16.83 -0.11
C ALA A 98 -1.88 18.00 0.87
N ARG A 99 -3.13 18.21 1.26
CA ARG A 99 -3.51 19.22 2.26
C ARG A 99 -3.08 18.79 3.65
N ASP A 100 -3.40 17.55 4.02
CA ASP A 100 -3.24 17.05 5.38
C ASP A 100 -1.75 16.78 5.73
N LEU A 101 -0.89 16.57 4.72
CA LEU A 101 0.56 16.37 4.89
C LEU A 101 1.40 17.60 4.45
N ALA A 102 0.78 18.72 4.09
CA ALA A 102 1.50 19.92 3.65
C ALA A 102 2.53 20.41 4.69
N GLY A 103 2.23 20.27 6.00
CA GLY A 103 3.14 20.61 7.10
C GLY A 103 4.18 19.54 7.45
N GLN A 104 4.17 18.39 6.76
CA GLN A 104 5.08 17.26 6.99
C GLN A 104 6.15 17.16 5.88
N VAL A 105 6.33 18.24 5.10
CA VAL A 105 7.37 18.35 4.08
C VAL A 105 8.72 18.58 4.76
N GLY A 106 9.62 17.61 4.63
CA GLY A 106 10.94 17.63 5.28
C GLY A 106 11.52 16.22 5.40
N VAL A 107 12.73 16.12 5.95
CA VAL A 107 13.34 14.82 6.30
C VAL A 107 12.81 14.40 7.66
N HIS A 108 12.17 13.25 7.72
CA HIS A 108 11.65 12.68 8.96
C HIS A 108 12.08 11.21 9.08
N PRO A 109 12.56 10.77 10.26
CA PRO A 109 12.91 9.36 10.47
C PRO A 109 11.65 8.49 10.38
N SER A 110 11.81 7.23 9.96
CA SER A 110 10.73 6.25 9.99
C SER A 110 10.26 6.06 11.43
N TRP A 111 8.95 5.89 11.68
CA TRP A 111 8.44 5.72 13.05
C TRP A 111 9.03 4.51 13.81
N HIS A 112 9.69 3.60 13.09
CA HIS A 112 10.31 2.38 13.63
C HIS A 112 11.83 2.49 13.84
N GLU A 113 12.43 3.64 13.54
CA GLU A 113 13.83 3.94 13.85
C GLU A 113 13.88 5.39 14.38
N PRO A 114 13.88 5.58 15.73
CA PRO A 114 13.93 6.91 16.33
C PRO A 114 15.26 7.63 16.08
#